data_AF-A0A7S1JPU5-F1
#
_entry.id   AF-A0A7S1JPU5-F1
#
_cell.length_a   1.000
_cell.length_b   1.000
_cell.length_c   1.000
_cell.angle_alpha   90.00
_cell.angle_beta   90.00
_cell.angle_gamma   90.00
#
_symmetry.space_group_name_H-M   'P 1'
#
loop_
_entity.id
_entity.type
_entity.pdbx_description
1 polymer ?
#
loop_
_entity_poly.entity_id
_entity_poly.type
_entity_poly.pdbx_seq_one_letter_code
_entity_poly.pdbx_strand_id
1 'polypeptide(L)'
;VLGDPSSCLEELRRLQNGELLDLLERERREEKKRQKMMDRAETDAECRRLSMLFWMERDDMAQKIKDTTSRHEQELNDMLSQLLHTSAAIKAPGPPSPLPPPSVDPPRPATQQARGEEAGGEEQEYQQQ
;
A
#
# COMPACT_ATOMS: atom_id res chain seq x y z
N VAL A 1 25.61 -13.33 11.33
CA VAL A 1 24.88 -13.83 10.14
C VAL A 1 23.56 -13.09 10.10
N LEU A 2 23.49 -12.00 9.34
CA LEU A 2 22.24 -11.25 9.16
C LEU A 2 21.42 -12.07 8.15
N GLY A 3 20.27 -12.59 8.60
CA GLY A 3 19.35 -13.35 7.74
C GLY A 3 18.90 -12.51 6.55
N ASP A 4 18.65 -13.17 5.42
CA ASP A 4 18.17 -12.54 4.20
C ASP A 4 16.93 -11.67 4.53
N PRO A 5 16.91 -10.37 4.20
CA PRO A 5 15.77 -9.50 4.45
C PRO A 5 14.46 -10.02 3.81
N SER A 6 14.56 -10.78 2.72
CA SER A 6 13.41 -11.48 2.13
C SER A 6 12.87 -12.58 3.05
N SER A 7 13.74 -13.30 3.76
CA SER A 7 13.36 -14.32 4.74
C SER A 7 12.61 -13.71 5.95
N CYS A 8 12.97 -12.50 6.37
CA CYS A 8 12.27 -11.82 7.47
C CYS A 8 10.84 -11.43 7.09
N LEU A 9 10.64 -10.93 5.87
CA LEU A 9 9.30 -10.59 5.36
C LEU A 9 8.42 -11.83 5.22
N GLU A 10 8.97 -12.93 4.72
CA GLU A 10 8.23 -14.20 4.61
C GLU A 10 7.84 -14.75 5.97
N GLU A 11 8.73 -14.68 6.97
CA GLU A 11 8.42 -15.09 8.33
C GLU A 11 7.33 -14.22 8.97
N LEU A 12 7.40 -12.89 8.80
CA LEU A 12 6.37 -11.98 9.28
C LEU A 12 5.00 -12.32 8.67
N ARG A 13 4.93 -12.49 7.35
CA ARG A 13 3.70 -12.89 6.65
C ARG A 13 3.16 -14.21 7.18
N ARG A 14 4.03 -15.20 7.41
CA ARG A 14 3.64 -16.50 7.95
C ARG A 14 3.01 -16.37 9.33
N LEU A 15 3.60 -15.56 10.22
CA LEU A 15 3.10 -15.32 11.57
C LEU A 15 1.75 -14.59 11.55
N GLN A 16 1.64 -13.52 10.76
CA GLN A 16 0.41 -12.74 10.61
C GLN A 16 -0.73 -13.58 10.03
N ASN A 17 -0.45 -14.39 9.00
CA ASN A 17 -1.42 -15.34 8.45
C ASN A 17 -1.84 -16.39 9.49
N GLY A 18 -0.91 -16.89 10.30
CA GLY A 18 -1.21 -17.81 11.39
C GLY A 18 -2.17 -17.19 12.41
N GLU A 19 -1.88 -15.97 12.87
CA GLU A 19 -2.74 -15.25 13.81
C GLU A 19 -4.14 -15.01 13.25
N LEU A 20 -4.25 -14.62 11.97
CA LEU A 20 -5.54 -14.40 11.33
C LEU A 20 -6.34 -15.70 11.18
N LEU A 21 -5.68 -16.80 10.81
CA LEU A 21 -6.33 -18.12 10.72
C LEU A 21 -6.86 -18.58 12.09
N ASP A 22 -6.09 -18.38 13.16
CA ASP A 22 -6.52 -18.71 14.51
C ASP A 22 -7.75 -17.90 14.95
N LEU A 23 -7.77 -16.61 14.59
CA LEU A 23 -8.90 -15.71 14.86
C LEU A 23 -10.16 -16.17 14.10
N LEU A 24 -10.04 -16.47 12.81
CA LEU A 24 -11.14 -16.96 11.98
C LEU A 24 -11.65 -18.33 12.44
N GLU A 25 -10.76 -19.23 12.85
CA GLU A 25 -11.15 -20.54 13.36
C GLU A 25 -11.87 -20.44 14.71
N ARG A 26 -11.44 -19.52 15.58
CA ARG A 26 -12.17 -19.19 16.80
C ARG A 26 -13.57 -18.70 16.47
N GLU A 27 -13.70 -17.73 15.57
CA GLU A 27 -15.00 -17.17 15.20
C GLU A 27 -15.93 -18.21 14.58
N ARG A 28 -15.40 -19.08 13.70
CA ARG A 28 -16.15 -20.22 13.17
C ARG A 28 -16.67 -21.15 14.25
N ARG A 29 -15.90 -21.39 15.33
CA ARG A 29 -16.35 -22.23 16.45
C ARG A 29 -17.44 -21.56 17.26
N GLU A 30 -17.32 -20.26 17.53
CA GLU A 30 -18.36 -19.51 18.24
C GLU A 30 -19.65 -19.44 17.40
N GLU A 31 -19.55 -19.22 16.09
CA GLU A 31 -20.70 -19.22 15.19
C GLU A 31 -21.45 -20.56 15.20
N LYS A 32 -20.72 -21.70 15.22
CA LYS A 32 -21.33 -23.01 15.41
C LYS A 32 -22.04 -23.16 16.76
N LYS A 33 -21.54 -22.54 17.84
CA LYS A 33 -22.22 -22.55 19.13
C LYS A 33 -23.48 -21.70 19.10
N ARG A 34 -23.40 -20.52 18.47
CA ARG A 34 -24.57 -19.63 18.27
C ARG A 34 -25.68 -20.32 17.50
N GLN A 35 -25.34 -21.02 16.41
CA GLN A 35 -26.33 -21.82 15.68
C GLN A 35 -27.01 -22.84 16.59
N LYS A 36 -26.25 -23.60 17.39
CA LYS A 36 -26.82 -24.57 18.35
C LYS A 36 -27.70 -23.92 19.42
N MET A 37 -27.42 -22.68 19.81
CA MET A 37 -28.25 -21.93 20.75
C MET A 37 -29.55 -21.47 20.09
N MET A 38 -29.48 -20.98 18.84
CA MET A 38 -30.66 -20.62 18.06
C MET A 38 -31.56 -21.82 17.80
N ASP A 39 -30.99 -22.98 17.47
CA ASP A 39 -31.75 -24.22 17.23
C ASP A 39 -32.53 -24.71 18.45
N ARG A 40 -32.17 -24.25 19.65
CA ARG A 40 -32.79 -24.60 20.93
C ARG A 40 -33.78 -23.55 21.43
N ALA A 41 -33.87 -22.40 20.77
CA ALA A 41 -34.79 -21.34 21.20
C ALA A 41 -36.24 -21.78 20.92
N GLU A 42 -37.07 -21.80 21.97
CA GLU A 42 -38.43 -22.33 21.88
C GLU A 42 -39.47 -21.24 21.56
N THR A 43 -39.08 -19.96 21.70
CA THR A 43 -39.99 -18.83 21.56
C THR A 43 -39.44 -17.74 20.65
N ASP A 44 -40.32 -17.05 19.94
CA ASP A 44 -39.96 -15.92 19.08
C ASP A 44 -39.25 -14.78 19.84
N ALA A 45 -39.64 -14.55 21.10
CA ALA A 45 -39.01 -13.53 21.94
C ALA A 45 -37.56 -13.89 22.26
N GLU A 46 -37.29 -15.16 22.56
CA GLU A 46 -35.94 -15.68 22.77
C GLU A 46 -35.10 -15.61 21.48
N CYS A 47 -35.66 -16.04 20.34
CA CYS A 47 -35.02 -15.95 19.04
C CYS A 47 -34.57 -14.51 18.72
N ARG A 48 -35.46 -13.52 18.93
CA ARG A 48 -35.12 -12.10 18.72
C ARG A 48 -34.01 -11.62 19.66
N ARG A 49 -34.10 -11.98 20.95
CA ARG A 49 -33.10 -11.59 21.95
C ARG A 49 -31.72 -12.17 21.62
N LEU A 50 -31.65 -13.46 21.28
CA LEU A 50 -30.41 -14.13 20.90
C LEU A 50 -29.86 -13.55 19.59
N SER A 51 -30.71 -13.28 18.60
CA SER A 51 -30.29 -12.69 17.32
C SER A 51 -29.62 -11.33 17.51
N MET A 52 -30.17 -10.48 18.38
CA MET A 52 -29.57 -9.17 18.67
C MET A 52 -28.22 -9.31 19.39
N LEU A 53 -28.13 -10.21 20.37
CA LEU A 53 -26.88 -10.47 21.09
C LEU A 53 -25.80 -11.00 20.14
N PHE A 54 -26.14 -11.96 19.28
CA PHE A 54 -25.22 -12.53 18.30
C PHE A 54 -24.84 -11.54 17.19
N TRP A 55 -25.71 -10.60 16.85
CA TRP A 55 -25.36 -9.51 15.95
C TRP A 55 -24.25 -8.63 16.54
N MET A 56 -24.39 -8.22 17.80
CA MET A 56 -23.36 -7.44 18.49
C MET A 56 -22.03 -8.20 18.59
N GLU A 57 -22.07 -9.49 18.97
CA GLU A 57 -20.85 -10.31 19.04
C GLU A 57 -20.15 -10.44 17.68
N ARG A 58 -20.92 -10.59 16.58
CA ARG A 58 -20.36 -10.65 15.22
C ARG A 58 -19.74 -9.32 14.81
N ASP A 59 -20.36 -8.20 15.17
CA ASP A 59 -19.83 -6.86 14.89
C ASP A 59 -18.50 -6.65 15.63
N ASP A 60 -18.44 -6.99 16.91
CA ASP A 60 -17.20 -6.93 17.72
C ASP A 60 -16.09 -7.79 17.11
N MET A 61 -16.39 -9.01 16.67
CA MET A 61 -15.39 -9.87 16.04
C MET A 61 -14.96 -9.35 14.67
N ALA A 62 -15.89 -8.83 13.86
CA ALA A 62 -15.58 -8.22 12.58
C ALA A 62 -14.64 -7.03 12.73
N GLN A 63 -14.90 -6.17 13.74
CA GLN A 63 -14.03 -5.05 14.07
C GLN A 63 -12.65 -5.53 14.51
N LYS A 64 -12.57 -6.56 15.36
CA LYS A 64 -11.30 -7.15 15.79
C LYS A 64 -10.48 -7.71 14.62
N ILE A 65 -11.12 -8.43 13.69
CA ILE A 65 -10.48 -8.94 12.48
C ILE A 65 -9.92 -7.76 11.67
N LYS A 66 -10.73 -6.73 11.45
CA LYS A 66 -10.33 -5.53 10.70
C LYS A 66 -9.13 -4.83 11.33
N ASP A 67 -9.14 -4.63 12.65
CA ASP A 67 -8.03 -3.97 13.36
C ASP A 67 -6.74 -4.80 13.28
N THR A 68 -6.86 -6.13 13.40
CA THR A 68 -5.73 -7.06 13.28
C THR A 68 -5.12 -7.00 11.89
N THR A 69 -5.95 -7.08 10.85
CA THR A 69 -5.51 -6.97 9.44
C THR A 69 -4.86 -5.61 9.17
N SER A 70 -5.46 -4.53 9.64
CA SER A 70 -4.93 -3.17 9.43
C SER A 70 -3.55 -3.00 10.07
N ARG A 71 -3.37 -3.53 11.29
CA ARG A 71 -2.07 -3.58 11.96
C ARG A 71 -1.06 -4.40 11.17
N HIS A 72 -1.45 -5.58 10.70
CA HIS A 72 -0.56 -6.45 9.92
C HIS A 72 -0.08 -5.79 8.62
N GLU A 73 -0.99 -5.13 7.91
CA GLU A 73 -0.67 -4.36 6.70
C GLU A 73 0.30 -3.21 6.99
N GLN A 74 0.08 -2.48 8.10
CA GLN A 74 0.98 -1.42 8.52
C GLN A 74 2.38 -1.94 8.82
N GLU A 75 2.50 -3.02 9.60
CA GLU A 75 3.79 -3.65 9.93
C GLU A 75 4.55 -4.12 8.68
N LEU A 76 3.83 -4.72 7.71
CA LEU A 76 4.42 -5.14 6.44
C LEU A 76 4.93 -3.95 5.62
N ASN A 77 4.15 -2.87 5.55
CA ASN A 77 4.53 -1.66 4.83
C ASN A 77 5.73 -0.96 5.47
N ASP A 78 5.78 -0.92 6.80
CA ASP A 78 6.91 -0.35 7.55
C ASP A 78 8.19 -1.15 7.30
N MET A 79 8.10 -2.49 7.34
CA MET A 79 9.24 -3.36 7.06
C MET A 79 9.70 -3.24 5.60
N LEU A 80 8.77 -3.24 4.65
CA LEU A 80 9.09 -3.06 3.23
C LEU A 80 9.78 -1.72 2.98
N SER A 81 9.28 -0.65 3.60
CA SER A 81 9.87 0.69 3.52
C SER A 81 11.30 0.70 4.06
N GLN A 82 11.55 0.08 5.22
CA GLN A 82 12.90 -0.01 5.78
C GLN A 82 13.88 -0.74 4.86
N LEU A 83 13.43 -1.81 4.20
CA LEU A 83 14.25 -2.57 3.24
C LEU A 83 14.57 -1.76 1.98
N LEU A 84 13.61 -0.98 1.47
CA LEU A 84 13.82 -0.10 0.31
C LEU A 84 14.80 1.05 0.62
N HIS A 85 14.70 1.65 1.81
CA HIS A 85 15.58 2.76 2.21
C HIS A 85 17.02 2.30 2.49
N THR A 86 17.19 1.12 3.09
CA THR A 86 18.53 0.54 3.32
C THR A 86 19.22 0.14 2.00
N SER A 87 18.46 -0.28 0.99
CA SER A 87 18.96 -0.52 -0.38
C SER A 87 19.40 0.77 -1.10
N ALA A 88 18.70 1.89 -0.91
CA ALA A 88 19.00 3.16 -1.58
C ALA A 88 20.27 3.87 -1.06
N ALA A 89 20.65 3.64 0.20
CA ALA A 89 21.79 4.32 0.84
C ALA A 89 23.19 3.84 0.37
N ILE A 90 23.26 2.78 -0.45
CA ILE A 90 24.55 2.21 -0.91
C ILE A 90 25.04 2.84 -2.23
N LYS A 91 24.23 3.69 -2.89
CA LYS A 91 24.58 4.33 -4.16
C LYS A 91 24.83 5.84 -4.02
N ALA A 92 25.85 6.22 -3.25
CA ALA A 92 26.51 7.50 -3.41
C ALA A 92 27.74 7.31 -4.31
N PRO A 93 27.68 7.60 -5.63
CA PRO A 93 28.90 7.75 -6.41
C PRO A 93 29.61 9.04 -5.96
N GLY A 94 30.94 8.98 -5.89
CA GLY A 94 31.80 10.02 -5.37
C GLY A 94 31.63 11.42 -5.99
N PRO A 95 32.38 12.41 -5.48
CA PRO A 95 32.22 13.82 -5.86
C PRO A 95 32.29 13.99 -7.39
N PRO A 96 31.45 14.86 -7.98
CA PRO A 96 31.45 15.08 -9.41
C PRO A 96 32.84 15.56 -9.85
N SER A 97 33.47 14.81 -10.75
CA SER A 97 34.72 15.20 -11.38
C SER A 97 34.52 16.56 -12.07
N PRO A 98 35.40 17.56 -11.87
CA PRO A 98 35.21 18.87 -12.46
C PRO A 98 35.25 18.77 -13.98
N LEU A 99 34.24 19.36 -14.63
CA LEU A 99 34.14 19.47 -16.08
C LEU A 99 35.36 20.26 -16.62
N PRO A 100 35.95 19.85 -17.76
CA PRO A 100 36.97 20.65 -18.41
C PRO A 100 36.37 22.00 -18.87
N PRO A 101 37.16 23.09 -18.84
CA PRO A 101 36.67 24.40 -19.24
C PRO A 101 36.22 24.41 -20.72
N PRO A 102 35.22 25.24 -21.08
CA PRO A 102 34.76 25.36 -22.45
C PRO A 102 35.90 25.87 -23.33
N SER A 103 36.18 25.14 -24.41
CA SER A 103 37.11 25.60 -25.46
C SER A 103 36.53 26.86 -26.09
N VAL A 104 37.26 27.96 -25.96
CA VAL A 104 36.91 29.25 -26.57
C VAL A 104 37.27 29.18 -28.05
N ASP A 105 36.26 29.01 -28.91
CA ASP A 105 36.45 29.21 -30.34
C ASP A 105 36.61 30.73 -30.64
N PRO A 106 37.52 31.11 -31.56
CA PRO A 106 37.72 32.51 -31.92
C PRO A 106 36.52 33.06 -32.72
N PRO A 107 36.27 34.39 -32.67
CA PRO A 107 35.08 34.99 -33.27
C PRO A 107 35.15 34.94 -34.81
N ARG A 108 34.07 34.45 -35.43
CA ARG A 108 33.85 34.56 -36.88
C ARG A 108 33.33 35.96 -37.23
N PRO A 109 33.80 36.59 -38.31
CA PRO A 109 33.37 37.93 -38.68
C PRO A 109 31.95 37.94 -39.26
N ALA A 110 31.31 39.10 -39.09
CA ALA A 110 29.93 39.41 -39.43
C ALA A 110 29.59 39.20 -40.91
N THR A 111 28.36 38.75 -41.18
CA THR A 111 27.70 38.93 -42.47
C THR A 111 26.25 39.33 -42.21
N GLN A 112 25.86 40.48 -42.78
CA GLN A 112 24.53 41.10 -42.71
C GLN A 112 23.55 40.46 -43.70
N GLN A 113 22.26 40.83 -43.55
CA GLN A 113 21.10 40.67 -44.46
C GLN A 113 20.33 39.35 -44.27
N ALA A 114 18.99 39.26 -44.30
CA ALA A 114 17.86 40.19 -44.41
C ALA A 114 16.62 39.39 -43.92
N ARG A 115 15.73 39.97 -43.09
CA ARG A 115 14.37 40.46 -43.41
C ARG A 115 13.36 39.42 -43.92
N GLY A 116 12.24 39.30 -43.20
CA GLY A 116 10.96 38.63 -43.54
C GLY A 116 10.36 37.97 -42.30
N GLU A 117 9.36 38.52 -41.57
CA GLU A 117 7.90 38.54 -41.86
C GLU A 117 7.39 37.12 -42.16
N GLU A 118 6.39 36.49 -41.52
CA GLU A 118 5.17 36.83 -40.78
C GLU A 118 4.70 35.55 -40.03
N ALA A 119 4.19 35.60 -38.80
CA ALA A 119 2.77 35.63 -38.39
C ALA A 119 1.95 34.32 -38.55
N GLY A 120 1.32 33.89 -37.44
CA GLY A 120 -0.05 33.34 -37.42
C GLY A 120 -0.22 31.82 -37.40
N GLY A 121 -0.93 31.31 -36.39
CA GLY A 121 -1.47 29.95 -36.37
C GLY A 121 -1.89 29.45 -34.99
N GLU A 122 -2.96 30.02 -34.45
CA GLU A 122 -3.77 29.42 -33.38
C GLU A 122 -4.64 28.25 -33.91
N GLU A 123 -5.34 27.58 -33.00
CA GLU A 123 -6.39 26.54 -33.17
C GLU A 123 -5.90 25.08 -33.05
N GLN A 124 -6.57 24.15 -32.35
CA GLN A 124 -7.94 24.12 -31.83
C GLN A 124 -8.08 23.01 -30.75
N GLU A 125 -8.95 23.28 -29.76
CA GLU A 125 -9.60 22.29 -28.89
C GLU A 125 -10.30 21.19 -29.68
N TYR A 126 -10.29 19.96 -29.16
CA TYR A 126 -11.41 19.03 -29.32
C TYR A 126 -11.66 18.29 -28.00
N GLN A 127 -12.70 18.74 -27.28
CA GLN A 127 -13.58 17.88 -26.50
C GLN A 127 -14.36 16.96 -27.46
N GLN A 128 -14.84 15.84 -26.91
CA GLN A 128 -16.00 15.00 -27.26
C GLN A 128 -15.60 13.54 -26.98
N GLN A 129 -16.35 12.70 -26.29
CA GLN A 129 -17.66 12.73 -25.63
C GLN A 129 -17.62 11.62 -24.56
#